data_AF-A0A202B5B0-F1
#
_entry.id   AF-A0A202B5B0-F1
#
_cell.length_a   1.000
_cell.length_b   1.000
_cell.length_c   1.000
_cell.angle_alpha   90.00
_cell.angle_beta   90.00
_cell.angle_gamma   90.00
#
_symmetry.space_group_name_H-M   'P 1'
#
loop_
_entity.id
_entity.type
_entity.pdbx_description
1 polymer ?
#
loop_
_entity_poly.entity_id
_entity_poly.type
_entity_poly.pdbx_seq_one_letter_code
_entity_poly.pdbx_strand_id
1 'polypeptide(L)' 'MIGHNTRMRDWLSSAQAARIEDIGRGISRRSPPLDPELKRRRDEAEQRRQLRELIGADPY' A
#
# COMPACT_ATOMS: atom_id res chain seq x y z
N MET A 1 -27.59 23.93 17.93
CA MET A 1 -26.17 23.66 18.23
C MET A 1 -25.72 22.58 17.26
N ILE A 2 -24.98 22.93 16.20
CA ILE A 2 -24.58 21.97 15.16
C ILE A 2 -23.32 21.28 15.67
N GLY A 3 -23.43 20.01 16.05
CA GLY A 3 -22.29 19.20 16.44
C GLY A 3 -21.44 18.85 15.23
N HIS A 4 -20.15 19.19 15.25
CA HIS A 4 -19.23 18.76 14.21
C HIS A 4 -18.93 17.26 14.37
N ASN A 5 -19.01 16.50 13.27
CA ASN A 5 -18.66 15.09 13.27
C ASN A 5 -17.13 14.93 13.38
N THR A 6 -16.62 14.68 14.59
CA THR A 6 -15.19 14.51 14.85
C THR A 6 -14.69 13.08 14.68
N ARG A 7 -15.58 12.11 14.41
CA ARG A 7 -15.23 10.68 14.41
C ARG A 7 -14.02 10.33 13.54
N MET A 8 -13.88 10.97 12.39
CA MET A 8 -12.75 10.72 11.49
C MET A 8 -11.43 11.28 12.05
N ARG A 9 -11.47 12.45 12.70
CA ARG A 9 -10.30 13.03 13.39
C ARG A 9 -9.89 12.12 14.55
N ASP A 10 -10.85 11.71 15.35
CA ASP A 10 -10.62 10.86 16.52
C ASP A 10 -10.02 9.51 16.09
N TRP A 11 -10.56 8.92 15.02
CA TRP A 11 -10.02 7.69 14.42
C TRP A 11 -8.57 7.86 13.92
N LEU A 12 -8.28 8.97 13.20
CA LEU A 12 -6.93 9.23 12.70
C LEU A 12 -5.93 9.39 13.85
N SER A 13 -6.29 10.11 14.90
CA SER A 13 -5.43 10.30 16.08
C SER A 13 -5.16 8.98 16.80
N SER A 14 -6.17 8.14 17.00
CA SER A 14 -5.99 6.81 17.60
C SER A 14 -5.14 5.89 16.72
N ALA A 15 -5.35 5.88 15.41
CA ALA A 15 -4.57 5.08 14.47
C ALA A 15 -3.09 5.51 14.43
N GLN A 16 -2.81 6.81 14.52
CA GLN A 16 -1.45 7.34 14.57
C GLN A 16 -0.72 6.94 15.86
N ALA A 17 -1.39 7.03 17.01
CA ALA A 17 -0.82 6.63 18.30
C ALA A 17 -0.44 5.13 18.31
N ALA A 18 -1.35 4.27 17.86
CA ALA A 18 -1.10 2.83 17.74
C ALA A 18 0.06 2.52 16.79
N ARG A 19 0.18 3.28 15.69
CA ARG A 19 1.29 3.11 14.74
C ARG A 19 2.64 3.51 15.33
N ILE A 20 2.70 4.58 16.11
CA ILE A 20 3.93 5.00 16.80
C ILE A 20 4.36 3.93 17.81
N GLU A 21 3.40 3.36 18.54
CA GLU A 21 3.66 2.29 19.50
C GLU A 21 4.19 1.01 18.83
N ASP A 22 3.58 0.58 17.73
CA ASP A 22 4.05 -0.57 16.94
C ASP A 22 5.48 -0.37 16.43
N ILE A 23 5.80 0.84 15.94
CA ILE A 23 7.14 1.20 15.47
C ILE A 23 8.13 1.22 16.64
N GLY A 24 7.77 1.83 17.78
CA GLY A 24 8.62 1.91 18.97
C GLY A 24 8.91 0.55 19.61
N ARG A 25 7.98 -0.40 19.49
CA ARG A 25 8.17 -1.79 19.91
C ARG A 25 8.97 -2.65 18.91
N GLY A 26 9.40 -2.08 17.78
CA GLY A 26 10.10 -2.81 16.74
C GLY A 26 9.23 -3.85 16.04
N ILE A 27 7.90 -3.77 16.17
CA ILE A 27 6.96 -4.61 15.45
C ILE A 27 6.97 -4.11 14.01
N SER A 28 7.95 -4.60 13.25
CA SER A 28 7.97 -4.43 11.81
C SER A 28 6.78 -5.22 11.29
N ARG A 29 5.67 -4.54 10.99
CA ARG A 29 4.60 -5.07 10.12
C ARG A 29 5.13 -5.21 8.68
N ARG A 30 6.34 -5.78 8.52
CA ARG A 30 6.82 -6.27 7.24
C ARG A 30 5.81 -7.34 6.87
N SER A 31 5.06 -7.09 5.81
CA SER A 31 4.29 -8.14 5.16
C SER A 31 5.22 -9.34 5.00
N PRO A 32 4.74 -10.57 5.28
CA PRO A 32 5.55 -11.77 5.07
C PRO A 32 6.15 -11.71 3.66
N PRO A 33 7.40 -12.18 3.49
CA PRO A 33 8.03 -12.19 2.18
C PRO A 33 7.08 -12.85 1.19
N LEU A 34 6.80 -12.17 0.07
CA LEU A 34 5.98 -12.74 -0.98
C LEU A 34 6.59 -14.10 -1.37
N ASP A 35 5.72 -15.09 -1.56
CA ASP A 35 6.12 -16.34 -2.17
C ASP A 35 6.90 -16.03 -3.48
N PRO A 36 8.08 -16.65 -3.69
CA PRO A 36 8.88 -16.41 -4.89
C PRO A 36 8.09 -16.58 -6.19
N GLU A 37 7.11 -17.48 -6.23
CA GLU A 37 6.25 -17.64 -7.41
C GLU A 37 5.32 -16.43 -7.61
N LEU A 38 4.74 -15.92 -6.53
CA LEU A 38 3.82 -14.79 -6.55
C LEU A 38 4.55 -13.47 -6.88
N LYS A 39 5.79 -13.33 -6.39
CA LYS A 39 6.67 -12.23 -6.78
C LYS A 39 6.97 -12.27 -8.28
N ARG A 40 7.36 -13.43 -8.80
CA ARG A 40 7.66 -13.61 -10.23
C ARG A 40 6.47 -13.24 -11.11
N ARG A 41 5.26 -13.69 -10.77
CA ARG A 41 4.05 -13.35 -11.52
C ARG A 41 3.76 -11.85 -11.53
N ARG A 42 3.99 -11.16 -10.40
CA ARG A 42 3.84 -9.71 -10.31
C ARG A 42 4.86 -8.97 -11.16
N ASP A 43 6.13 -9.37 -11.09
CA ASP A 43 7.22 -8.76 -11.84
C ASP A 43 7.01 -8.96 -13.36
N GLU A 44 6.56 -10.14 -13.79
CA GLU A 44 6.20 -10.41 -15.20
C GLU A 44 5.01 -9.56 -15.67
N ALA A 45 3.99 -9.37 -14.83
CA ALA A 45 2.85 -8.52 -15.16
C ALA A 45 3.24 -7.04 -15.27
N GLU A 46 4.15 -6.60 -14.40
CA GLU A 46 4.68 -5.23 -14.40
C GLU A 46 5.57 -4.99 -15.63
N GLN A 47 6.45 -5.93 -15.97
CA GLN A 47 7.23 -5.89 -17.21
C GLN A 47 6.34 -5.83 -18.46
N ARG A 48 5.27 -6.62 -18.51
CA ARG A 48 4.32 -6.57 -19.65
C ARG A 48 3.62 -5.23 -19.76
N ARG A 49 3.25 -4.60 -18.64
CA ARG A 49 2.69 -3.24 -18.64
C ARG A 49 3.69 -2.22 -19.13
N GLN A 50 4.91 -2.25 -18.61
CA GLN A 50 5.99 -1.36 -19.03
C GLN A 50 6.32 -1.53 -20.51
N LEU A 51 6.41 -2.76 -21.01
CA LEU A 51 6.61 -3.05 -22.44
C LEU A 51 5.48 -2.47 -23.29
N ARG A 52 4.22 -2.61 -22.85
CA ARG A 52 3.07 -2.04 -23.56
C ARG A 52 3.08 -0.51 -23.56
N GLU A 53 3.53 0.11 -22.49
CA GLU A 53 3.69 1.57 -22.40
C GLU A 53 4.85 2.07 -23.27
N LEU A 54 5.97 1.32 -23.32
CA LEU A 54 7.16 1.61 -24.12
C LEU A 54 6.95 1.45 -25.62
N ILE A 55 6.23 0.40 -26.03
CA ILE A 55 5.87 0.16 -27.43
C ILE A 55 4.88 1.25 -27.90
N GLY A 56 4.23 1.95 -26.96
CA GLY A 56 3.08 2.79 -27.26
C GLY A 56 1.91 1.92 -27.67
N ALA A 57 0.68 2.42 -27.55
CA ALA A 57 -0.41 1.80 -28.28
C ALA A 57 -0.08 1.94 -29.77
N ASP A 58 0.46 0.90 -30.39
CA ASP A 58 0.63 0.80 -31.83
C ASP A 58 -0.76 1.04 -32.46
N PRO A 59 -0.98 2.18 -33.17
CA PRO A 59 -2.28 2.49 -33.74
C PRO A 59 -2.44 1.96 -35.17
N TYR A 60 -1.62 1.00 -35.62
CA TYR A 60 -1.72 0.40 -36.95
C TYR A 60 -1.95 -1.12 -36.92
#